data_AF-A0A660SEH0-F1
#
_entry.id   AF-A0A660SEH0-F1
#
_cell.length_a   1.000
_cell.length_b   1.000
_cell.length_c   1.000
_cell.angle_alpha   90.00
_cell.angle_beta   90.00
_cell.angle_gamma   90.00
#
_symmetry.space_group_name_H-M   'P 1'
#
loop_
_entity.id
_entity.type
_entity.pdbx_description
1 polymer ?
#
loop_
_entity_poly.entity_id
_entity_poly.type
_entity_poly.pdbx_seq_one_letter_code
_entity_poly.pdbx_strand_id
1 'polypeptide(L)'
;MLPTRKSPRPHLDDPYLKKLRYTEPTVCPKCGIVYIDKRWQYRPRFSPPADTKYRKCPACRKIEDHYAMGLVFLSGDFIPEHEEEITHLIQNQGRQSFRRNPLDRLMSMVKVKDGYRIETTTEHLALTLGRALYHAYGGELEYRFSEDQKVVRVYWHRDQAKERR
;
A
#
# COMPACT_ATOMS: atom_id res chain seq x y z
N MET A 1 -13.31 13.68 -14.69
CA MET A 1 -13.28 14.21 -13.32
C MET A 1 -12.73 13.13 -12.41
N LEU A 2 -11.80 13.44 -11.51
CA LEU A 2 -11.39 12.48 -10.47
C LEU A 2 -12.59 12.21 -9.55
N PRO A 3 -12.86 10.95 -9.20
CA PRO A 3 -13.97 10.59 -8.31
C PRO A 3 -13.86 11.36 -6.99
N THR A 4 -14.99 11.86 -6.49
CA THR A 4 -15.05 12.58 -5.21
C THR A 4 -14.65 11.66 -4.07
N ARG A 5 -13.46 11.88 -3.53
CA ARG A 5 -12.96 11.18 -2.33
C ARG A 5 -13.77 11.65 -1.13
N LYS A 6 -14.63 10.80 -0.57
CA LYS A 6 -15.03 10.97 0.84
C LYS A 6 -13.77 10.78 1.68
N SER A 7 -13.37 11.78 2.44
CA SER A 7 -12.16 11.69 3.27
C SER A 7 -12.31 10.62 4.36
N PRO A 8 -11.23 9.91 4.72
CA PRO A 8 -11.26 9.02 5.88
C PRO A 8 -11.67 9.82 7.12
N ARG A 9 -12.50 9.23 7.98
CA ARG A 9 -12.88 9.87 9.25
C ARG A 9 -11.62 10.04 10.12
N PRO A 10 -11.39 11.21 10.74
CA PRO A 10 -10.14 11.53 11.43
C PRO A 10 -9.87 10.71 12.72
N HIS A 11 -10.82 9.90 13.18
CA HIS A 11 -10.77 9.26 14.50
C HIS A 11 -10.30 7.80 14.52
N LEU A 12 -10.03 7.18 13.36
CA LEU A 12 -9.58 5.78 13.33
C LEU A 12 -8.05 5.69 13.40
N ASP A 13 -7.57 4.94 14.39
CA ASP A 13 -6.14 4.74 14.71
C ASP A 13 -5.58 3.47 14.05
N ASP A 14 -4.27 3.48 13.77
CA ASP A 14 -3.53 2.28 13.37
C ASP A 14 -2.97 1.58 14.64
N PRO A 15 -3.43 0.38 14.99
CA PRO A 15 -3.00 -0.31 16.20
C PRO A 15 -1.51 -0.68 16.19
N TYR A 16 -0.87 -0.75 15.01
CA TYR A 16 0.56 -1.03 14.88
C TYR A 16 1.43 0.22 15.03
N LEU A 17 0.83 1.41 15.06
CA LEU A 17 1.52 2.68 15.32
C LEU A 17 1.24 3.21 16.72
N LYS A 18 0.14 2.77 17.35
CA LYS A 18 -0.27 3.24 18.67
C LYS A 18 0.73 2.83 19.76
N LYS A 19 1.09 3.79 20.63
CA LYS A 19 1.84 3.59 21.89
C LYS A 19 3.24 2.97 21.79
N LEU A 20 3.83 2.85 20.60
CA LEU A 20 5.19 2.32 20.46
C LEU A 20 6.22 3.44 20.60
N ARG A 21 6.81 3.56 21.79
CA ARG A 21 8.05 4.31 22.02
C ARG A 21 9.22 3.43 21.63
N TYR A 22 9.64 3.51 20.36
CA TYR A 22 10.89 2.89 19.93
C TYR A 22 12.06 3.73 20.46
N THR A 23 13.08 3.07 21.00
CA THR A 23 14.34 3.73 21.34
C THR A 23 15.12 3.99 20.05
N GLU A 24 15.78 5.13 19.94
CA GLU A 24 16.58 5.44 18.76
C GLU A 24 18.06 5.12 19.02
N PRO A 25 18.77 4.46 18.08
CA PRO A 25 18.25 3.80 16.89
C PRO A 25 17.60 2.44 17.19
N THR A 26 16.52 2.10 16.49
CA THR A 26 15.96 0.73 16.44
C THR A 26 16.00 0.18 15.03
N VAL A 27 16.56 -1.01 14.80
CA VAL A 27 16.56 -1.69 13.50
C VAL A 27 15.50 -2.79 13.47
N CYS A 28 14.77 -2.90 12.36
CA CYS A 28 13.88 -4.03 12.12
C CYS A 28 14.70 -5.27 11.73
N PRO A 29 14.73 -6.34 12.54
CA PRO A 29 15.54 -7.52 12.23
C PRO A 29 15.07 -8.27 10.97
N LYS A 30 13.82 -8.06 10.54
CA LYS A 30 13.25 -8.74 9.36
C LYS A 30 13.62 -8.07 8.03
N CYS A 31 13.71 -6.73 8.00
CA CYS A 31 13.83 -6.00 6.73
C CYS A 31 14.85 -4.85 6.77
N GLY A 32 15.59 -4.69 7.86
CA GLY A 32 16.71 -3.75 7.96
C GLY A 32 16.36 -2.26 8.01
N ILE A 33 15.07 -1.87 7.91
CA ILE A 33 14.69 -0.45 8.05
C ILE A 33 14.97 0.01 9.49
N VAL A 34 15.26 1.30 9.67
CA VAL A 34 15.74 1.85 10.94
C VAL A 34 14.80 2.94 11.44
N TYR A 35 14.57 2.98 12.75
CA TYR A 35 13.83 4.03 13.44
C TYR A 35 14.80 5.04 14.05
N ILE A 36 14.88 6.23 13.46
CA ILE A 36 15.70 7.39 13.86
C ILE A 36 14.91 8.66 13.50
N ASP A 37 15.10 9.75 14.25
CA ASP A 37 14.38 11.01 14.10
C ASP A 37 12.86 10.81 14.21
N LYS A 38 12.47 9.96 15.16
CA LYS A 38 11.08 9.59 15.46
C LYS A 38 10.31 8.95 14.30
N ARG A 39 11.00 8.46 13.27
CA ARG A 39 10.38 7.84 12.08
C ARG A 39 11.15 6.63 11.57
N TRP A 40 10.43 5.72 10.92
CA TRP A 40 11.04 4.60 10.20
C TRP A 40 11.59 5.07 8.85
N GLN A 41 12.83 4.71 8.54
CA GLN A 41 13.57 5.15 7.35
C GLN A 41 14.23 3.95 6.66
N TYR A 42 14.25 3.95 5.32
CA TYR A 42 15.07 3.04 4.54
C TYR A 42 16.47 3.63 4.37
N ARG A 43 17.47 3.05 5.05
CA ARG A 43 18.87 3.52 5.02
C ARG A 43 19.80 2.36 4.66
N PRO A 44 20.03 2.07 3.36
CA PRO A 44 20.78 0.89 2.89
C PRO A 44 22.27 0.87 3.27
N ARG A 45 22.79 1.92 3.92
CA ARG A 45 24.17 2.01 4.42
C ARG A 45 24.23 2.42 5.89
N PHE A 46 23.17 2.13 6.65
CA PHE A 46 23.17 2.39 8.08
C PHE A 46 24.08 1.40 8.79
N SER A 47 25.11 1.91 9.48
CA SER A 47 25.95 1.12 10.38
C SER A 47 25.38 1.23 11.79
N PRO A 48 24.74 0.19 12.35
CA PRO A 48 24.16 0.24 13.68
C PRO A 48 25.25 0.36 14.75
N PRO A 49 25.18 1.35 15.66
CA PRO A 49 26.01 1.39 16.87
C PRO A 49 25.81 0.14 17.75
N ALA A 50 26.78 -0.15 18.63
CA ALA A 50 26.78 -1.34 19.48
C ALA A 50 25.54 -1.46 20.40
N ASP A 51 24.91 -0.33 20.77
CA ASP A 51 23.75 -0.27 21.64
C ASP A 51 22.39 -0.29 20.90
N THR A 52 22.42 -0.45 19.56
CA THR A 52 21.23 -0.50 18.69
C THR A 52 20.21 -1.52 19.19
N LYS A 53 18.95 -1.10 19.27
CA LYS A 53 17.85 -2.01 19.62
C LYS A 53 17.27 -2.67 18.38
N TYR A 54 16.74 -3.88 18.55
CA TYR A 54 16.11 -4.62 17.47
C TYR A 54 14.64 -4.90 17.78
N ARG A 55 13.74 -4.39 16.95
CA ARG A 55 12.30 -4.66 17.04
C ARG A 55 11.67 -4.65 15.66
N LYS A 56 10.73 -5.57 15.40
CA LYS A 56 9.99 -5.60 14.13
C LYS A 56 9.27 -4.27 13.90
N CYS A 57 9.42 -3.72 12.69
CA CYS A 57 8.70 -2.51 12.30
C CYS A 57 7.19 -2.78 12.13
N PRO A 58 6.35 -1.74 12.19
CA PRO A 58 4.90 -1.86 12.03
C PRO A 58 4.50 -2.63 10.76
N ALA A 59 5.12 -2.34 9.62
CA ALA A 59 4.79 -3.01 8.35
C ALA A 59 5.13 -4.50 8.35
N CYS A 60 6.29 -4.88 8.91
CA CYS A 60 6.66 -6.30 9.03
C CYS A 60 5.68 -7.07 9.92
N ARG A 61 5.21 -6.46 11.01
CA ARG A 61 4.21 -7.06 11.90
C ARG A 61 2.86 -7.20 11.20
N LYS A 62 2.39 -6.17 10.50
CA LYS A 62 1.15 -6.24 9.69
C LYS A 62 1.19 -7.35 8.65
N ILE A 63 2.32 -7.53 7.98
CA ILE A 63 2.49 -8.60 6.98
C ILE A 63 2.38 -9.99 7.64
N GLU A 64 2.96 -10.17 8.82
CA GLU A 64 2.88 -11.45 9.55
C GLU A 64 1.48 -11.75 10.06
N ASP A 65 0.79 -10.72 10.56
CA ASP A 65 -0.55 -10.84 11.12
C ASP A 65 -1.65 -10.77 10.04
N HIS A 66 -1.30 -10.70 8.76
CA HIS A 66 -2.21 -10.46 7.64
C HIS A 66 -3.14 -9.25 7.82
N TYR A 67 -2.65 -8.20 8.48
CA TYR A 67 -3.40 -6.99 8.79
C TYR A 67 -3.29 -5.95 7.66
N ALA A 68 -4.16 -6.07 6.67
CA ALA A 68 -4.24 -5.11 5.57
C ALA A 68 -4.98 -3.83 5.98
N MET A 69 -4.44 -2.67 5.59
CA MET A 69 -5.10 -1.37 5.74
C MET A 69 -5.55 -0.77 4.40
N GLY A 70 -5.14 -1.37 3.29
CA GLY A 70 -5.67 -1.01 1.99
C GLY A 70 -5.89 -2.24 1.16
N LEU A 71 -7.07 -2.33 0.56
CA LEU A 71 -7.47 -3.37 -0.39
C LEU A 71 -7.69 -2.71 -1.74
N VAL A 72 -7.05 -3.20 -2.79
CA VAL A 72 -7.27 -2.73 -4.16
C VAL A 72 -7.83 -3.88 -4.99
N PHE A 73 -8.95 -3.64 -5.65
CA PHE A 73 -9.62 -4.58 -6.52
C PHE A 73 -9.56 -4.04 -7.94
N LEU A 74 -8.97 -4.82 -8.85
CA LEU A 74 -8.92 -4.54 -10.27
C LEU A 74 -9.91 -5.45 -10.98
N SER A 75 -10.69 -4.89 -11.89
CA SER A 75 -11.64 -5.65 -12.70
C SER A 75 -11.81 -5.11 -14.11
N GLY A 76 -12.35 -5.94 -14.99
CA GLY A 76 -12.71 -5.59 -16.37
C GLY A 76 -11.87 -6.32 -17.42
N ASP A 77 -12.40 -6.41 -18.64
CA ASP A 77 -11.81 -7.17 -19.74
C ASP A 77 -10.58 -6.49 -20.38
N PHE A 78 -10.20 -5.30 -19.90
CA PHE A 78 -8.94 -4.64 -20.24
C PHE A 78 -7.71 -5.35 -19.62
N ILE A 79 -7.88 -6.05 -18.50
CA ILE A 79 -6.75 -6.57 -17.72
C ILE A 79 -5.94 -7.65 -18.46
N PRO A 80 -6.54 -8.67 -19.10
CA PRO A 80 -5.78 -9.74 -19.73
C PRO A 80 -4.79 -9.26 -20.80
N GLU A 81 -5.14 -8.23 -21.58
CA GLU A 81 -4.27 -7.68 -22.63
C GLU A 81 -3.15 -6.79 -22.08
N HIS A 82 -3.35 -6.23 -20.88
CA HIS A 82 -2.41 -5.30 -20.23
C HIS A 82 -1.83 -5.83 -18.90
N GLU A 83 -1.90 -7.16 -18.68
CA GLU A 83 -1.60 -7.79 -17.40
C GLU A 83 -0.18 -7.50 -16.90
N GLU A 84 0.80 -7.64 -17.79
CA GLU A 84 2.21 -7.38 -17.48
C GLU A 84 2.46 -5.90 -17.13
N GLU A 85 1.91 -4.97 -17.90
CA GLU A 85 2.09 -3.54 -17.66
C GLU A 85 1.44 -3.09 -16.35
N ILE A 86 0.22 -3.57 -16.08
CA ILE A 86 -0.52 -3.26 -14.85
C ILE A 86 0.23 -3.79 -13.63
N THR A 87 0.68 -5.05 -13.67
CA THR A 87 1.43 -5.64 -12.55
C THR A 87 2.77 -4.95 -12.34
N HIS A 88 3.48 -4.58 -13.42
CA HIS A 88 4.70 -3.77 -13.33
C HIS A 88 4.45 -2.38 -12.75
N LEU A 89 3.37 -1.69 -13.13
CA LEU A 89 2.98 -0.40 -12.57
C LEU A 89 2.74 -0.52 -11.06
N ILE A 90 1.99 -1.52 -10.61
CA ILE A 90 1.70 -1.75 -9.19
C ILE A 90 2.99 -1.98 -8.40
N GLN A 91 3.86 -2.87 -8.89
CA GLN A 91 5.15 -3.14 -8.24
C GLN A 91 6.05 -1.90 -8.18
N ASN A 92 6.11 -1.12 -9.27
CA ASN A 92 6.86 0.12 -9.31
C ASN A 92 6.35 1.15 -8.31
N GLN A 93 5.03 1.33 -8.21
CA GLN A 93 4.41 2.23 -7.23
C GLN A 93 4.65 1.76 -5.79
N GLY A 94 4.61 0.44 -5.54
CA GLY A 94 4.99 -0.15 -4.26
C GLY A 94 6.44 0.16 -3.89
N ARG A 95 7.39 -0.07 -4.81
CA ARG A 95 8.81 0.23 -4.62
C ARG A 95 9.06 1.72 -4.38
N GLN A 96 8.41 2.60 -5.16
CA GLN A 96 8.56 4.04 -5.02
C GLN A 96 8.00 4.54 -3.68
N SER A 97 6.84 4.02 -3.26
CA SER A 97 6.23 4.39 -1.97
C SER A 97 7.06 3.92 -0.80
N PHE A 98 7.60 2.69 -0.85
CA PHE A 98 8.54 2.18 0.16
C PHE A 98 9.76 3.09 0.35
N ARG A 99 10.33 3.63 -0.73
CA ARG A 99 11.48 4.57 -0.64
C ARG A 99 11.13 5.86 0.08
N ARG A 100 9.89 6.35 -0.03
CA ARG A 100 9.41 7.57 0.65
C ARG A 100 8.97 7.29 2.09
N ASN A 101 8.20 6.22 2.27
CA ASN A 101 7.71 5.74 3.55
C ASN A 101 7.91 4.22 3.60
N PRO A 102 8.91 3.69 4.33
CA PRO A 102 9.21 2.26 4.35
C PRO A 102 8.14 1.39 5.01
N LEU A 103 7.11 2.02 5.60
CA LEU A 103 5.93 1.35 6.10
C LEU A 103 4.86 1.12 5.02
N ASP A 104 4.94 1.79 3.88
CA ASP A 104 4.08 1.53 2.71
C ASP A 104 4.62 0.31 1.95
N ARG A 105 3.90 -0.81 2.01
CA ARG A 105 4.30 -2.07 1.38
C ARG A 105 3.11 -2.77 0.74
N LEU A 106 3.37 -3.36 -0.43
CA LEU A 106 2.53 -4.41 -0.99
C LEU A 106 2.65 -5.65 -0.10
N MET A 107 1.53 -6.16 0.37
CA MET A 107 1.45 -7.37 1.19
C MET A 107 1.23 -8.60 0.30
N SER A 108 0.27 -8.50 -0.62
CA SER A 108 -0.09 -9.56 -1.56
C SER A 108 -0.65 -8.95 -2.84
N MET A 109 -0.53 -9.68 -3.95
CA MET A 109 -1.19 -9.39 -5.22
C MET A 109 -1.57 -10.74 -5.83
N VAL A 110 -2.86 -11.05 -5.81
CA VAL A 110 -3.37 -12.35 -6.24
C VAL A 110 -4.36 -12.16 -7.39
N LYS A 111 -4.24 -13.02 -8.41
CA LYS A 111 -5.22 -13.10 -9.50
C LYS A 111 -6.51 -13.67 -8.93
N VAL A 112 -7.62 -13.03 -9.27
CA VAL A 112 -8.99 -13.49 -8.95
C VAL A 112 -9.75 -13.64 -10.26
N LYS A 113 -10.97 -14.20 -10.22
CA LYS A 113 -11.75 -14.56 -11.41
C LYS A 113 -11.77 -13.46 -12.48
N ASP A 114 -11.99 -12.22 -12.07
CA ASP A 114 -12.22 -11.10 -12.99
C ASP A 114 -11.13 -10.01 -12.90
N GLY A 115 -9.93 -10.34 -12.39
CA GLY A 115 -8.80 -9.39 -12.29
C GLY A 115 -7.85 -9.67 -11.13
N TYR A 116 -7.61 -8.67 -10.27
CA TYR A 116 -6.65 -8.78 -9.17
C TYR A 116 -7.19 -8.26 -7.84
N ARG A 117 -6.73 -8.90 -6.76
CA ARG A 117 -6.85 -8.39 -5.39
C ARG A 117 -5.47 -8.10 -4.84
N ILE A 118 -5.24 -6.85 -4.43
CA ILE A 118 -3.98 -6.39 -3.84
C ILE A 118 -4.23 -5.94 -2.41
N GLU A 119 -3.34 -6.33 -1.50
CA GLU A 119 -3.36 -5.90 -0.10
C GLU A 119 -2.14 -5.02 0.19
N THR A 120 -2.34 -4.00 1.02
CA THR A 120 -1.30 -3.04 1.37
C THR A 120 -1.28 -2.76 2.87
N THR A 121 -0.10 -2.49 3.41
CA THR A 121 0.09 -2.20 4.84
C THR A 121 -0.46 -0.84 5.26
N THR A 122 -0.79 0.05 4.32
CA THR A 122 -1.29 1.41 4.58
C THR A 122 -2.39 1.81 3.59
N GLU A 123 -3.35 2.61 4.06
CA GLU A 123 -4.38 3.21 3.19
C GLU A 123 -3.76 4.09 2.10
N HIS A 124 -2.67 4.79 2.45
CA HIS A 124 -1.96 5.68 1.54
C HIS A 124 -1.50 4.94 0.28
N LEU A 125 -0.86 3.77 0.43
CA LEU A 125 -0.39 3.01 -0.73
C LEU A 125 -1.55 2.53 -1.60
N ALA A 126 -2.64 2.03 -1.04
CA ALA A 126 -3.81 1.63 -1.84
C ALA A 126 -4.39 2.79 -2.65
N LEU A 127 -4.48 3.99 -2.04
CA LEU A 127 -4.93 5.20 -2.75
C LEU A 127 -3.96 5.62 -3.86
N THR A 128 -2.64 5.53 -3.62
CA THR A 128 -1.61 5.79 -4.62
C THR A 128 -1.73 4.83 -5.80
N LEU A 129 -1.96 3.54 -5.55
CA LEU A 129 -2.13 2.53 -6.60
C LEU A 129 -3.36 2.84 -7.48
N GLY A 130 -4.53 3.06 -6.86
CA GLY A 130 -5.74 3.37 -7.62
C GLY A 130 -5.59 4.64 -8.47
N ARG A 131 -4.95 5.68 -7.92
CA ARG A 131 -4.67 6.91 -8.66
C ARG A 131 -3.71 6.67 -9.83
N ALA A 132 -2.66 5.88 -9.62
CA ALA A 132 -1.68 5.57 -10.67
C ALA A 132 -2.33 4.80 -11.83
N LEU A 133 -3.20 3.83 -11.52
CA LEU A 133 -3.97 3.08 -12.52
C LEU A 133 -4.89 4.00 -13.32
N TYR A 134 -5.67 4.85 -12.64
CA TYR A 134 -6.55 5.81 -13.31
C TYR A 134 -5.79 6.83 -14.16
N HIS A 135 -4.62 7.29 -13.73
CA HIS A 135 -3.82 8.20 -14.56
C HIS A 135 -3.21 7.52 -15.78
N ALA A 136 -2.74 6.28 -15.64
CA ALA A 136 -2.13 5.54 -16.74
C ALA A 136 -3.17 5.06 -17.77
N TYR A 137 -4.33 4.63 -17.29
CA TYR A 137 -5.30 3.89 -18.10
C TYR A 137 -6.73 4.42 -18.01
N GLY A 138 -7.03 5.50 -17.29
CA GLY A 138 -8.43 5.96 -17.13
C GLY A 138 -9.31 4.91 -16.43
N GLY A 139 -10.53 4.70 -16.95
CA GLY A 139 -11.51 3.77 -16.37
C GLY A 139 -12.31 4.39 -15.22
N GLU A 140 -12.98 3.55 -14.46
CA GLU A 140 -13.75 3.91 -13.27
C GLU A 140 -12.90 3.65 -12.02
N LEU A 141 -12.93 4.60 -11.09
CA LEU A 141 -12.19 4.51 -9.84
C LEU A 141 -13.11 4.91 -8.68
N GLU A 142 -13.19 4.06 -7.66
CA GLU A 142 -13.98 4.29 -6.46
C GLU A 142 -13.14 4.05 -5.20
N TYR A 143 -13.34 4.89 -4.19
CA TYR A 143 -12.73 4.73 -2.87
C TYR A 143 -13.82 4.56 -1.80
N ARG A 144 -13.79 3.44 -1.08
CA ARG A 144 -14.68 3.16 0.06
C ARG A 144 -13.87 3.04 1.34
N PHE A 145 -14.09 3.97 2.26
CA PHE A 145 -13.47 3.94 3.58
C PHE A 145 -14.39 3.19 4.55
N SER A 146 -13.82 2.33 5.40
CA SER A 146 -14.59 1.70 6.48
C SER A 146 -14.98 2.72 7.54
N GLU A 147 -16.15 2.53 8.15
CA GLU A 147 -16.64 3.40 9.21
C GLU A 147 -16.05 3.06 10.58
N ASP A 148 -15.68 1.78 10.77
CA ASP A 148 -15.29 1.22 12.07
C ASP A 148 -13.81 0.83 12.15
N GLN A 149 -13.15 0.70 10.99
CA GLN A 149 -11.77 0.23 10.90
C GLN A 149 -10.95 1.15 10.00
N LYS A 150 -9.67 1.34 10.34
CA LYS A 150 -8.75 2.15 9.53
C LYS A 150 -8.30 1.38 8.28
N VAL A 151 -9.23 1.16 7.36
CA VAL A 151 -9.03 0.44 6.10
C VAL A 151 -9.77 1.12 4.96
N VAL A 152 -9.11 1.19 3.81
CA VAL A 152 -9.69 1.65 2.55
C VAL A 152 -9.82 0.50 1.56
N ARG A 153 -10.93 0.46 0.84
CA ARG A 153 -11.14 -0.39 -0.34
C ARG A 153 -11.14 0.50 -1.58
N VAL A 154 -10.30 0.17 -2.53
CA VAL A 154 -10.12 0.88 -3.79
C VAL A 154 -10.59 -0.05 -4.90
N TYR A 155 -11.55 0.39 -5.69
CA TYR A 155 -12.06 -0.36 -6.82
C TYR A 155 -11.65 0.38 -8.08
N TRP A 156 -10.92 -0.29 -8.95
CA TRP A 156 -10.62 0.21 -10.28
C TRP A 156 -11.20 -0.77 -11.30
N HIS A 157 -11.98 -0.23 -12.23
CA HIS A 157 -12.63 -1.01 -13.26
C HIS A 157 -12.37 -0.39 -14.63
N ARG A 158 -12.02 -1.22 -15.61
CA ARG A 158 -11.86 -0.79 -16.99
C ARG A 158 -12.19 -1.92 -17.93
N ASP A 159 -13.16 -1.67 -18.80
CA ASP A 159 -13.41 -2.50 -19.96
C ASP A 159 -12.66 -1.97 -21.19
N GLN A 160 -12.52 -2.82 -22.19
CA GLN A 160 -12.01 -2.50 -23.51
C GLN A 160 -12.86 -1.40 -24.13
N ALA A 161 -12.21 -0.52 -24.90
CA ALA A 161 -12.94 0.44 -25.69
C ALA A 161 -13.78 -0.34 -26.72
N LYS A 162 -15.12 -0.24 -26.64
CA LYS A 162 -16.00 -0.80 -27.66
C LYS A 162 -15.61 -0.19 -29.00
N GLU A 163 -15.09 -1.02 -29.89
CA GLU A 163 -14.79 -0.62 -31.26
C GLU A 163 -16.10 -0.14 -31.89
N ARG A 164 -16.19 1.17 -32.19
CA ARG A 164 -17.34 1.74 -32.89
C ARG A 164 -17.25 1.24 -34.33
N ARG A 165 -18.01 0.18 -34.64
CA ARG A 165 -18.32 -0.18 -36.02
C ARG A 165 -19.11 0.94 -36.69
#